data_AF-A0A529X8B2-F1
#
_entry.id   AF-A0A529X8B2-F1
#
_cell.length_a   1.000
_cell.length_b   1.000
_cell.length_c   1.000
_cell.angle_alpha   90.00
_cell.angle_beta   90.00
_cell.angle_gamma   90.00
#
_symmetry.space_group_name_H-M   'P 1'
#
loop_
_entity.id
_entity.type
_entity.pdbx_description
1 polymer ?
#
loop_
_entity_poly.entity_id
_entity_poly.type
_entity_poly.pdbx_seq_one_letter_code
_entity_poly.pdbx_strand_id
1 'polypeptide(L)' 'VLREGQSASEADTRGFAATRLADFKVPRKVVILDEIPKGATGKLQRIGLAAKLGLG' A
#
# COMPACT_ATOMS: atom_id res chain seq x y z
N VAL A 1 -9.13 9.30 -5.30
CA VAL A 1 -9.51 8.46 -4.13
C VAL A 1 -10.73 7.66 -4.51
N LEU A 2 -10.89 6.43 -4.01
CA LEU A 2 -12.08 5.62 -4.29
C LEU A 2 -13.32 6.32 -3.74
N ARG A 3 -14.44 6.20 -4.46
CA ARG A 3 -15.74 6.67 -3.98
C ARG A 3 -16.35 5.62 -3.06
N GLU A 4 -17.34 6.03 -2.28
CA GLU A 4 -18.10 5.11 -1.44
C GLU A 4 -18.66 3.93 -2.26
N GLY A 5 -18.58 2.73 -1.68
CA GLY A 5 -18.98 1.48 -2.32
C GLY A 5 -18.01 0.93 -3.38
N GLN A 6 -16.92 1.64 -3.69
CA GLN A 6 -15.91 1.15 -4.64
C GLN A 6 -14.75 0.46 -3.94
N SER A 7 -14.23 -0.57 -4.58
CA SER A 7 -13.00 -1.27 -4.19
C SER A 7 -11.98 -1.16 -5.32
N ALA A 8 -10.72 -1.42 -4.97
CA ALA A 8 -9.65 -1.62 -5.94
C ALA A 8 -8.84 -2.83 -5.51
N SER A 9 -8.35 -3.59 -6.48
CA SER A 9 -7.40 -4.67 -6.25
C SER A 9 -5.96 -4.15 -6.24
N GLU A 10 -5.03 -5.03 -5.88
CA GLU A 10 -3.60 -4.80 -6.08
C GLU A 10 -3.27 -4.51 -7.55
N ALA A 11 -3.87 -5.25 -8.49
CA ALA A 11 -3.63 -5.09 -9.92
C ALA A 11 -4.09 -3.72 -10.42
N ASP A 12 -5.27 -3.25 -9.98
CA ASP A 12 -5.78 -1.92 -10.34
C ASP A 12 -4.85 -0.82 -9.84
N THR A 13 -4.37 -0.96 -8.62
CA THR A 13 -3.46 0.03 -8.00
C THR A 13 -2.11 0.08 -8.71
N ARG A 14 -1.54 -1.09 -9.06
CA ARG A 14 -0.28 -1.17 -9.82
C ARG A 14 -0.46 -0.64 -11.25
N GLY A 15 -1.56 -0.99 -11.92
CA GLY A 15 -1.90 -0.48 -13.25
C GLY A 15 -2.02 1.04 -13.26
N PHE A 16 -2.74 1.61 -12.29
CA PHE A 16 -2.82 3.05 -12.12
C PHE A 16 -1.45 3.71 -11.93
N ALA A 17 -0.58 3.13 -11.09
CA ALA A 17 0.76 3.64 -10.85
C ALA A 17 1.64 3.62 -12.11
N ALA A 18 1.58 2.54 -12.91
CA ALA A 18 2.35 2.38 -14.14
C ALA A 18 2.04 3.46 -15.20
N THR A 19 0.83 4.02 -15.21
CA THR A 19 0.49 5.13 -16.12
C THR A 19 1.11 6.48 -15.74
N ARG A 20 1.69 6.60 -14.54
CA ARG A 20 2.18 7.87 -13.96
C ARG A 20 3.62 7.85 -13.49
N LEU A 21 4.18 6.66 -13.30
CA LEU A 21 5.53 6.45 -12.79
C LEU A 21 6.35 5.70 -13.84
N ALA A 22 7.67 5.92 -13.85
CA ALA A 22 8.57 5.05 -14.60
C ALA A 22 8.50 3.62 -14.07
N ASP A 23 8.68 2.63 -14.94
CA ASP A 23 8.48 1.20 -14.64
C ASP A 23 9.18 0.74 -13.35
N PHE A 24 10.42 1.16 -13.14
CA PHE A 24 11.22 0.76 -11.96
C PHE A 24 10.72 1.35 -10.64
N LYS A 25 9.79 2.32 -10.67
CA LYS A 25 9.14 2.90 -9.50
C LYS A 25 7.78 2.29 -9.20
N VAL A 26 7.26 1.44 -10.07
CA VAL A 26 5.98 0.74 -9.83
C VAL A 26 6.18 -0.28 -8.70
N PRO A 27 5.36 -0.25 -7.63
CA PRO A 27 5.49 -1.19 -6.53
C PRO A 27 5.40 -2.65 -6.99
N ARG A 28 6.26 -3.51 -6.41
CA ARG A 28 6.24 -4.96 -6.70
C ARG A 28 5.11 -5.69 -5.97
N LYS A 29 4.74 -5.22 -4.78
CA LYS A 29 3.63 -5.73 -3.97
C LYS A 29 2.80 -4.56 -3.45
N VAL A 30 1.48 -4.71 -3.45
CA VAL A 30 0.53 -3.79 -2.81
C VAL A 30 -0.32 -4.60 -1.85
N VAL A 31 -0.28 -4.25 -0.57
CA VAL A 31 -1.11 -4.88 0.47
C VAL A 31 -2.22 -3.91 0.85
N ILE A 32 -3.47 -4.35 0.69
CA ILE A 32 -4.65 -3.59 1.10
C ILE A 32 -5.01 -3.98 2.53
N LEU A 33 -5.15 -2.97 3.38
CA LEU A 33 -5.44 -3.11 4.81
C LEU A 33 -6.58 -2.14 5.16
N ASP A 34 -7.40 -2.52 6.12
CA ASP A 34 -8.46 -1.63 6.63
C ASP A 34 -7.88 -0.42 7.38
N GLU A 35 -6.72 -0.60 8.01
CA GLU A 35 -5.99 0.47 8.69
C GLU A 35 -4.47 0.38 8.49
N ILE A 36 -3.80 1.54 8.52
CA ILE A 36 -2.35 1.59 8.44
C ILE A 36 -1.75 1.42 9.84
N PRO A 37 -0.83 0.46 10.04
CA PRO A 37 -0.17 0.27 11.32
C PRO A 37 0.53 1.53 11.83
N LYS A 38 0.24 1.89 13.07
CA LYS A 38 0.84 3.02 13.78
C LYS A 38 1.68 2.52 14.95
N GLY A 39 2.69 3.30 15.33
CA GLY A 39 3.49 3.09 16.53
C GLY A 39 2.78 3.60 17.79
N ALA A 40 3.44 3.46 18.95
CA ALA A 40 2.87 3.80 20.26
C ALA A 40 2.38 5.26 20.38
N THR A 41 2.97 6.20 19.63
CA THR A 41 2.55 7.62 19.62
C THR A 41 1.52 7.93 18.53
N GLY A 42 0.93 6.93 17.87
CA GLY A 42 -0.02 7.10 16.77
C GLY A 42 0.60 7.53 15.43
N LYS A 43 1.92 7.70 15.34
CA LYS A 43 2.62 7.99 14.07
C LYS A 43 2.70 6.75 13.19
N LEU A 44 2.73 6.95 11.87
CA LEU A 44 2.88 5.87 10.89
C LEU A 44 4.14 5.03 11.19
N GLN A 45 3.97 3.73 11.34
CA GLN A 45 5.07 2.83 11.62
C GLN A 45 5.74 2.40 10.30
N ARG A 46 6.82 3.09 9.90
CA ARG A 46 7.60 2.69 8.71
C ARG A 46 8.61 1.58 9.01
N ILE A 47 9.37 1.74 10.10
CA ILE A 47 10.41 0.79 10.49
C ILE A 47 9.74 -0.50 11.02
N GLY A 48 10.18 -1.65 10.52
CA GLY A 48 9.65 -2.96 10.90
C GLY A 48 8.28 -3.30 10.30
N LEU A 49 7.73 -2.47 9.42
CA LEU A 49 6.40 -2.71 8.83
C LEU A 49 6.36 -4.01 8.03
N ALA A 50 7.39 -4.29 7.24
CA ALA A 50 7.47 -5.53 6.46
C ALA A 50 7.42 -6.77 7.34
N ALA A 51 8.20 -6.82 8.42
CA ALA A 51 8.18 -7.92 9.39
C ALA A 51 6.79 -8.05 10.06
N LYS A 52 6.19 -6.92 10.45
CA LYS A 52 4.85 -6.89 11.06
C LYS A 52 3.75 -7.40 10.13
N LEU A 53 3.91 -7.21 8.82
CA LEU A 53 3.00 -7.71 7.78
C LEU A 53 3.39 -9.09 7.23
N GLY A 54 4.43 -9.74 7.78
CA GLY A 54 4.91 -11.03 7.28
C GLY A 54 5.47 -11.00 5.86
N LEU A 55 6.00 -9.85 5.42
CA LEU A 55 6.54 -9.62 4.07
C LEU A 55 8.07 -9.77 3.98
N GLY A 56 8.70 -10.29 5.04
CA GLY A 56 10.14 -10.55 5.13
C GLY A 56 10.58 -11.76 4.33
#